data_AF-A0A4Q1DFU4-F1
#
_entry.id   AF-A0A4Q1DFU4-F1
#
_cell.length_a   1.000
_cell.length_b   1.000
_cell.length_c   1.000
_cell.angle_alpha   90.00
_cell.angle_beta   90.00
_cell.angle_gamma   90.00
#
_symmetry.space_group_name_H-M   'P 1'
#
loop_
_entity.id
_entity.type
_entity.pdbx_description
1 polymer ?
#
loop_
_entity_poly.entity_id
_entity_poly.type
_entity_poly.pdbx_seq_one_letter_code
_entity_poly.pdbx_strand_id
1 'polypeptide(L)'
;MSKKGTGVVHHRRPPRQKALPGKTARHRNPLQRVQAALPVRRKPENPARSYSGRLCGHPLTRSTTLRHNSTSKTMNEPWQMNSKIVVYTALFGEYDDLKTPPEPIDGCDFVCFTNNRKLISGTFDIRYLDLKGMDNTRRNRMVKLLPHRFFPDHEYSIYIDGSVSIKRTDIRDFALSHLVKHNWAAFSHSSRNCIYEELEACIERQKDDPVTMRRQIKHYRRMGHPEKYGLTENTIFFAAITSPTSFDFLNSGGRSCNGTANATS
;
A
#
# COMPACT_ATOMS: atom_id res chain seq x y z
N MET A 1 -46.38 -27.15 -79.94
CA MET A 1 -46.96 -25.90 -79.38
C MET A 1 -47.63 -26.22 -78.05
N SER A 2 -47.38 -25.39 -77.04
CA SER A 2 -48.14 -25.20 -75.78
C SER A 2 -48.44 -26.35 -74.80
N LYS A 3 -47.83 -26.17 -73.62
CA LYS A 3 -48.45 -26.05 -72.28
C LYS A 3 -48.65 -27.29 -71.39
N LYS A 4 -47.91 -27.19 -70.26
CA LYS A 4 -48.31 -27.33 -68.84
C LYS A 4 -48.56 -28.75 -68.30
N GLY A 5 -47.89 -29.02 -67.19
CA GLY A 5 -47.92 -30.29 -66.47
C GLY A 5 -48.95 -30.36 -65.35
N THR A 6 -48.92 -31.49 -64.66
CA THR A 6 -49.28 -31.70 -63.25
C THR A 6 -48.69 -33.05 -62.83
N GLY A 7 -48.16 -33.10 -61.60
CA GLY A 7 -47.23 -34.12 -61.13
C GLY A 7 -47.84 -35.48 -60.77
N VAL A 8 -46.98 -36.49 -60.81
CA VAL A 8 -47.24 -37.88 -60.42
C VAL A 8 -46.53 -38.15 -59.09
N VAL A 9 -47.27 -38.67 -58.10
CA VAL A 9 -46.76 -39.19 -56.84
C VAL A 9 -46.47 -40.68 -57.00
N HIS A 10 -45.25 -41.13 -56.69
CA HIS A 10 -45.00 -42.53 -56.38
C HIS A 10 -44.07 -42.69 -55.17
N HIS A 11 -44.64 -43.32 -54.13
CA HIS A 11 -43.94 -43.85 -52.96
C HIS A 11 -42.91 -44.92 -53.35
N ARG A 12 -41.74 -44.92 -52.69
CA ARG A 12 -41.00 -46.15 -52.33
C ARG A 12 -40.03 -45.90 -51.16
N ARG A 13 -39.87 -46.96 -50.38
CA ARG A 13 -39.35 -47.14 -49.00
C ARG A 13 -37.92 -46.61 -48.75
N PRO A 14 -37.56 -46.27 -47.49
CA PRO A 14 -36.18 -46.01 -47.11
C PRO A 14 -35.44 -47.30 -46.67
N PRO A 15 -34.14 -47.46 -46.98
CA PRO A 15 -33.29 -48.39 -46.26
C PRO A 15 -32.27 -47.68 -45.35
N ARG A 16 -32.30 -48.14 -44.10
CA ARG A 16 -31.26 -48.20 -43.03
C ARG A 16 -29.94 -47.44 -43.23
N GLN A 17 -29.60 -46.61 -42.24
CA GLN A 17 -28.22 -46.30 -41.88
C GLN A 17 -27.94 -46.55 -40.39
N LYS A 18 -26.68 -46.86 -40.12
CA LYS A 18 -26.10 -47.65 -39.03
C LYS A 18 -26.01 -46.92 -37.68
N ALA A 19 -26.07 -47.70 -36.60
CA ALA A 19 -25.83 -47.27 -35.22
C ALA A 19 -24.32 -47.08 -34.92
N LEU A 20 -23.99 -46.08 -34.09
CA LEU A 20 -22.71 -45.92 -33.37
C LEU A 20 -22.96 -45.20 -32.02
N PRO A 21 -22.05 -45.36 -31.03
CA PRO A 21 -22.43 -45.78 -29.68
C PRO A 21 -22.62 -44.67 -28.65
N GLY A 22 -23.32 -45.02 -27.57
CA GLY A 22 -23.74 -44.15 -26.48
C GLY A 22 -22.60 -43.53 -25.67
N LYS A 23 -22.80 -42.26 -25.30
CA LYS A 23 -22.03 -41.57 -24.27
C LYS A 23 -22.86 -41.58 -22.98
N THR A 24 -22.47 -42.43 -22.04
CA THR A 24 -22.94 -42.37 -20.65
C THR A 24 -22.45 -41.08 -20.00
N ALA A 25 -23.38 -40.31 -19.45
CA ALA A 25 -23.12 -39.14 -18.64
C ALA A 25 -22.32 -39.51 -17.38
N ARG A 26 -21.20 -38.82 -17.14
CA ARG A 26 -20.64 -38.66 -15.80
C ARG A 26 -20.57 -37.16 -15.51
N HIS A 27 -21.40 -36.71 -14.57
CA HIS A 27 -21.30 -35.42 -13.93
C HIS A 27 -19.85 -35.21 -13.44
N ARG A 28 -19.17 -34.19 -13.96
CA ARG A 28 -18.00 -33.61 -13.32
C ARG A 28 -18.35 -32.20 -12.83
N ASN A 29 -18.18 -32.05 -11.52
CA ASN A 29 -18.40 -30.89 -10.69
C ASN A 29 -17.47 -29.72 -11.13
N PRO A 30 -17.95 -28.50 -11.43
CA PRO A 30 -17.13 -27.39 -11.91
C PRO A 30 -16.46 -26.59 -10.79
N LEU A 31 -15.93 -27.25 -9.76
CA LEU A 31 -15.23 -26.60 -8.63
C LEU A 31 -13.84 -27.22 -8.38
N GLN A 32 -13.00 -27.27 -9.40
CA GLN A 32 -11.55 -27.37 -9.22
C GLN A 32 -10.86 -26.50 -10.27
N ARG A 33 -11.00 -25.17 -10.10
CA ARG A 33 -10.09 -24.22 -10.74
C ARG A 33 -8.82 -24.15 -9.91
N VAL A 34 -7.81 -24.84 -10.43
CA VAL A 34 -6.38 -24.65 -10.27
C VAL A 34 -6.05 -23.30 -9.62
N GLN A 35 -5.60 -23.32 -8.38
CA GLN A 35 -4.95 -22.19 -7.73
C GLN A 35 -3.53 -22.14 -8.28
N ALA A 36 -3.40 -21.68 -9.54
CA ALA A 36 -2.12 -21.33 -10.11
C ALA A 36 -1.61 -20.11 -9.33
N ALA A 37 -0.56 -20.30 -8.53
CA ALA A 37 0.14 -19.20 -7.90
C ALA A 37 0.59 -18.23 -9.01
N LEU A 38 -0.05 -17.06 -9.06
CA LEU A 38 0.43 -15.97 -9.91
C LEU A 38 1.87 -15.66 -9.49
N PRO A 39 2.82 -15.53 -10.43
CA PRO A 39 4.20 -15.24 -10.09
C PRO A 39 4.26 -13.95 -9.27
N VAL A 40 4.92 -14.02 -8.12
CA VAL A 40 5.22 -12.88 -7.26
C VAL A 40 6.08 -11.92 -8.10
N ARG A 41 5.44 -10.88 -8.64
CA ARG A 41 6.08 -9.90 -9.53
C ARG A 41 7.13 -9.12 -8.73
N ARG A 42 8.43 -9.37 -8.97
CA ARG A 42 9.52 -8.54 -8.43
C ARG A 42 9.34 -7.09 -8.91
N LYS A 43 9.54 -6.11 -8.03
CA LYS A 43 9.56 -4.70 -8.45
C LYS A 43 10.76 -4.51 -9.40
N PRO A 44 10.62 -3.74 -10.49
CA PRO A 44 11.78 -3.31 -11.26
C PRO A 44 12.72 -2.52 -10.34
N GLU A 45 14.02 -2.76 -10.46
CA GLU A 45 15.06 -2.03 -9.74
C GLU A 45 14.92 -0.54 -10.04
N ASN A 46 14.67 0.26 -9.00
CA ASN A 46 14.65 1.71 -9.11
C ASN A 46 16.09 2.20 -8.95
N PRO A 47 16.62 3.06 -9.85
CA PRO A 47 17.96 3.60 -9.68
C PRO A 47 18.11 4.26 -8.31
N ALA A 48 19.29 4.11 -7.71
CA ALA A 48 19.59 4.67 -6.40
C ALA A 48 19.31 6.18 -6.40
N ARG A 49 18.31 6.59 -5.61
CA ARG A 49 17.87 7.98 -5.53
C ARG A 49 18.17 8.52 -4.14
N SER A 50 18.90 9.62 -4.08
CA SER A 50 19.06 10.39 -2.85
C SER A 50 17.77 11.15 -2.56
N TYR A 51 17.31 11.08 -1.31
CA TYR A 51 16.19 11.88 -0.84
C TYR A 51 16.73 13.19 -0.26
N SER A 52 16.74 14.21 -1.10
CA SER A 52 16.89 15.62 -0.72
C SER A 52 15.87 16.41 -1.55
N GLY A 53 14.93 17.12 -0.91
CA GLY A 53 13.87 17.77 -1.67
C GLY A 53 12.76 18.39 -0.83
N ARG A 54 11.80 18.99 -1.53
CA ARG A 54 10.62 19.64 -0.92
C ARG A 54 9.68 18.59 -0.32
N LEU A 55 9.37 18.77 0.96
CA LEU A 55 8.35 18.04 1.68
C LEU A 55 7.01 18.77 1.59
N CYS A 56 5.92 18.01 1.57
CA CYS A 56 4.56 18.49 1.77
C CYS A 56 4.02 17.97 3.11
N GLY A 57 3.12 18.72 3.76
CA GLY A 57 2.56 18.34 5.06
C GLY A 57 1.31 19.13 5.42
N HIS A 58 0.47 18.57 6.30
CA HIS A 58 -0.77 19.21 6.74
C HIS A 58 -0.56 20.02 8.03
N PRO A 59 -1.07 21.26 8.16
CA PRO A 59 -0.95 22.07 9.37
C PRO A 59 -1.50 21.36 10.61
N LEU A 60 -0.90 21.66 11.78
CA LEU A 60 -1.35 21.18 13.08
C LEU A 60 -2.76 21.68 13.42
N THR A 61 -3.61 20.80 13.95
CA THR A 61 -4.83 21.14 14.68
C THR A 61 -4.72 20.54 16.08
N ARG A 62 -4.40 21.34 17.10
CA ARG A 62 -4.29 20.86 18.48
C ARG A 62 -5.42 21.40 19.36
N SER A 63 -6.17 20.49 19.98
CA SER A 63 -6.78 20.70 21.29
C SER A 63 -5.95 19.90 22.29
N THR A 64 -5.29 20.60 23.21
CA THR A 64 -4.38 20.00 24.20
C THR A 64 -5.12 19.69 25.49
N THR A 65 -5.28 18.42 25.81
CA THR A 65 -5.44 17.98 27.20
C THR A 65 -4.23 17.12 27.56
N LEU A 66 -3.31 17.71 28.33
CA LEU A 66 -2.24 16.98 29.01
C LEU A 66 -2.85 16.21 30.18
N ARG A 67 -2.60 14.91 30.26
CA ARG A 67 -2.78 14.15 31.49
C ARG A 67 -1.46 13.47 31.84
N HIS A 68 -0.94 13.84 33.00
CA HIS A 68 -0.02 13.00 33.76
C HIS A 68 -0.81 11.93 34.51
N ASN A 69 -0.21 10.76 34.72
CA ASN A 69 -0.26 10.07 36.02
C ASN A 69 0.78 8.95 36.12
N SER A 70 1.18 8.70 37.37
CA SER A 70 2.26 7.84 37.87
C SER A 70 1.82 6.43 38.27
N THR A 71 2.73 5.47 38.05
CA THR A 71 3.05 4.22 38.79
C THR A 71 1.94 3.29 39.34
N SER A 72 1.97 2.00 38.93
CA SER A 72 2.33 0.85 39.80
C SER A 72 2.38 -0.47 39.02
N LYS A 73 3.36 -1.33 39.36
CA LYS A 73 3.70 -2.64 38.76
C LYS A 73 2.63 -3.73 38.99
N THR A 74 2.28 -4.49 37.93
CA THR A 74 2.33 -5.98 37.91
C THR A 74 2.05 -6.61 36.52
N MET A 75 2.97 -7.50 36.11
CA MET A 75 2.89 -8.66 35.18
C MET A 75 2.47 -8.51 33.70
N ASN A 76 3.48 -8.32 32.85
CA ASN A 76 3.71 -8.80 31.47
C ASN A 76 4.60 -7.73 30.81
N GLU A 77 5.92 -7.94 30.82
CA GLU A 77 6.92 -6.91 30.44
C GLU A 77 6.50 -6.16 29.16
N PRO A 78 6.03 -4.90 29.27
CA PRO A 78 5.76 -4.07 28.12
C PRO A 78 7.12 -3.65 27.56
N TRP A 79 7.34 -3.88 26.27
CA TRP A 79 8.55 -3.51 25.55
C TRP A 79 9.00 -2.10 25.96
N GLN A 80 10.16 -1.98 26.61
CA GLN A 80 10.72 -0.68 27.01
C GLN A 80 11.12 0.08 25.75
N MET A 81 10.18 0.87 25.24
CA MET A 81 10.39 1.84 24.17
C MET A 81 10.85 3.13 24.84
N ASN A 82 12.11 3.49 24.59
CA ASN A 82 12.79 4.55 25.33
C ASN A 82 12.70 5.91 24.62
N SER A 83 12.18 5.92 23.39
CA SER A 83 12.20 7.08 22.51
C SER A 83 10.80 7.57 22.20
N LYS A 84 10.63 8.89 22.09
CA LYS A 84 9.38 9.48 21.57
C LYS A 84 9.17 9.21 20.08
N ILE A 85 10.19 8.73 19.37
CA ILE A 85 10.22 8.57 17.92
C ILE A 85 10.51 7.11 17.60
N VAL A 86 9.70 6.54 16.71
CA VAL A 86 9.94 5.21 16.14
C VAL A 86 10.26 5.31 14.66
N VAL A 87 11.37 4.71 14.25
CA VAL A 87 11.72 4.46 12.85
C VAL A 87 11.32 3.03 12.52
N TYR A 88 10.51 2.85 11.48
CA TYR A 88 9.97 1.52 11.20
C TYR A 88 9.85 1.21 9.72
N THR A 89 9.89 -0.10 9.44
CA THR A 89 9.71 -0.67 8.11
C THR A 89 8.80 -1.90 8.16
N ALA A 90 8.30 -2.32 7.01
CA ALA A 90 7.41 -3.46 6.87
C ALA A 90 7.81 -4.33 5.68
N LEU A 91 8.38 -5.51 5.97
CA LEU A 91 8.92 -6.45 5.00
C LEU A 91 8.03 -7.70 4.93
N PHE A 92 7.14 -7.75 3.93
CA PHE A 92 6.25 -8.88 3.73
C PHE A 92 6.57 -9.61 2.42
N GLY A 93 6.71 -10.94 2.51
CA GLY A 93 7.21 -11.76 1.41
C GLY A 93 8.73 -11.65 1.24
N GLU A 94 9.21 -11.89 0.03
CA GLU A 94 10.66 -11.98 -0.28
C GLU A 94 11.10 -10.85 -1.23
N TYR A 95 10.52 -9.66 -1.06
CA TYR A 95 10.72 -8.53 -1.97
C TYR A 95 11.99 -7.73 -1.68
N ASP A 96 12.21 -7.41 -0.41
CA ASP A 96 13.21 -6.48 0.06
C ASP A 96 13.91 -7.09 1.29
N ASP A 97 15.22 -6.89 1.39
CA ASP A 97 16.01 -7.23 2.57
C ASP A 97 15.98 -6.09 3.60
N LEU A 98 16.14 -6.44 4.88
CA LEU A 98 16.23 -5.45 5.95
C LEU A 98 17.54 -4.65 5.84
N LYS A 99 17.39 -3.33 5.65
CA LYS A 99 18.51 -2.39 5.55
C LYS A 99 18.79 -1.73 6.89
N THR A 100 19.87 -2.15 7.53
CA THR A 100 20.33 -1.56 8.79
C THR A 100 20.97 -0.19 8.54
N PRO A 101 20.67 0.84 9.36
CA PRO A 101 21.44 2.08 9.39
C PRO A 101 22.93 1.82 9.62
N PRO A 102 23.83 2.68 9.13
CA PRO A 102 25.27 2.50 9.33
C PRO A 102 25.68 2.61 10.80
N GLU A 103 24.94 3.37 11.60
CA GLU A 103 25.21 3.66 13.01
C GLU A 103 23.89 3.73 13.80
N PRO A 104 23.90 3.45 15.12
CA PRO A 104 22.77 3.74 15.99
C PRO A 104 22.34 5.20 15.90
N ILE A 105 21.02 5.45 15.93
CA ILE A 105 20.46 6.80 15.91
C ILE A 105 19.83 7.07 17.27
N ASP A 106 20.49 7.92 18.06
CA ASP A 106 20.05 8.25 19.41
C ASP A 106 18.64 8.86 19.43
N GLY A 107 17.84 8.42 20.41
CA GLY A 107 16.47 8.89 20.59
C GLY A 107 15.48 8.41 19.52
N CYS A 108 15.81 7.31 18.82
CA CYS A 108 14.92 6.59 17.92
C CYS A 108 14.85 5.10 18.30
N ASP A 109 13.65 4.56 18.42
CA ASP A 109 13.43 3.12 18.47
C ASP A 109 13.29 2.58 17.03
N PHE A 110 13.83 1.39 16.75
CA PHE A 110 13.79 0.79 15.41
C PHE A 110 12.92 -0.47 15.40
N VAL A 111 11.93 -0.52 14.52
CA VAL A 111 10.97 -1.65 14.45
C VAL A 111 10.80 -2.16 13.01
N CYS A 112 10.85 -3.47 12.81
CA CYS A 112 10.58 -4.10 11.53
C CYS A 112 9.41 -5.08 11.65
N PHE A 113 8.33 -4.82 10.90
CA PHE A 113 7.24 -5.79 10.76
C PHE A 113 7.53 -6.78 9.65
N THR A 114 7.31 -8.07 9.89
CA THR A 114 7.52 -9.08 8.86
C THR A 114 6.64 -10.32 9.05
N ASN A 115 6.40 -11.07 7.97
CA ASN A 115 5.87 -12.43 8.04
C ASN A 115 6.96 -13.52 7.90
N ASN A 116 8.25 -13.13 7.96
CA ASN A 116 9.38 -14.05 8.00
C ASN A 116 9.84 -14.28 9.45
N ARG A 117 9.58 -15.46 10.00
CA ARG A 117 9.99 -15.85 11.37
C ARG A 117 11.50 -16.01 11.56
N LYS A 118 12.26 -16.08 10.47
CA LYS A 118 13.72 -16.27 10.48
C LYS A 118 14.48 -14.95 10.47
N LEU A 119 13.80 -13.83 10.23
CA LEU A 119 14.45 -12.52 10.22
C LEU A 119 14.89 -12.16 11.64
N ILE A 120 16.16 -11.81 11.79
CA ILE A 120 16.77 -11.34 13.03
C ILE A 120 17.54 -10.06 12.75
N SER A 121 17.67 -9.19 13.76
CA SER A 121 18.45 -7.96 13.67
C SER A 121 19.01 -7.59 15.03
N GLY A 122 20.23 -7.05 15.04
CA GLY A 122 20.81 -6.42 16.23
C GLY A 122 20.37 -4.96 16.42
N THR A 123 19.64 -4.39 15.45
CA THR A 123 19.24 -2.98 15.44
C THR A 123 17.73 -2.81 15.50
N PHE A 124 16.98 -3.64 14.76
CA PHE A 124 15.52 -3.56 14.73
C PHE A 124 14.88 -4.57 15.70
N ASP A 125 13.89 -4.12 16.45
CA ASP A 125 12.89 -4.98 17.07
C ASP A 125 12.05 -5.65 15.96
N ILE A 126 12.21 -6.97 15.81
CA ILE A 126 11.53 -7.73 14.75
C ILE A 126 10.16 -8.19 15.25
N ARG A 127 9.10 -7.61 14.67
CA ARG A 127 7.71 -7.91 15.00
C ARG A 127 7.07 -8.79 13.93
N TYR A 128 6.73 -10.01 14.30
CA TYR A 128 6.00 -10.90 13.41
C TYR A 128 4.55 -10.43 13.22
N LEU A 129 4.12 -10.24 11.98
CA LEU A 129 2.76 -9.87 11.61
C LEU A 129 2.31 -10.65 10.38
N ASP A 130 1.33 -11.53 10.57
CA ASP A 130 0.69 -12.25 9.47
C ASP A 130 -0.84 -12.13 9.57
N LEU A 131 -1.40 -11.29 8.72
CA LEU A 131 -2.84 -11.08 8.62
C LEU A 131 -3.40 -11.97 7.51
N LYS A 132 -4.02 -13.07 7.91
CA LYS A 132 -4.68 -14.00 7.00
C LYS A 132 -5.69 -13.26 6.09
N GLY A 133 -5.67 -13.59 4.80
CA GLY A 133 -6.57 -12.99 3.82
C GLY A 133 -6.15 -11.60 3.31
N MET A 134 -5.03 -11.04 3.80
CA MET A 134 -4.48 -9.79 3.31
C MET A 134 -3.17 -10.03 2.54
N ASP A 135 -3.07 -9.49 1.33
CA ASP A 135 -1.83 -9.56 0.55
C ASP A 135 -0.71 -8.69 1.17
N ASN A 136 0.53 -8.97 0.76
CA ASN A 136 1.72 -8.30 1.29
C ASN A 136 1.68 -6.77 1.09
N THR A 137 1.13 -6.28 -0.02
CA THR A 137 1.05 -4.84 -0.32
C THR A 137 0.08 -4.15 0.63
N ARG A 138 -1.09 -4.75 0.88
CA ARG A 138 -2.05 -4.21 1.84
C ARG A 138 -1.54 -4.26 3.28
N ARG A 139 -0.83 -5.34 3.67
CA ARG A 139 -0.19 -5.42 4.99
C ARG A 139 0.84 -4.31 5.21
N ASN A 140 1.71 -4.08 4.22
CA ASN A 140 2.69 -2.99 4.27
C ASN A 140 2.00 -1.62 4.42
N ARG A 141 1.00 -1.35 3.58
CA ARG A 141 0.23 -0.09 3.63
C ARG A 141 -0.47 0.11 4.97
N MET A 142 -1.01 -0.96 5.58
CA MET A 142 -1.66 -0.86 6.89
C MET A 142 -0.67 -0.45 7.98
N VAL A 143 0.50 -1.09 8.04
CA VAL A 143 1.56 -0.74 9.01
C VAL A 143 1.99 0.72 8.82
N LYS A 144 2.27 1.10 7.58
CA LYS A 144 2.70 2.45 7.19
C LYS A 144 1.69 3.55 7.50
N LEU A 145 0.42 3.29 7.22
CA LEU A 145 -0.63 4.31 7.32
C LEU A 145 -1.28 4.34 8.69
N LEU A 146 -1.12 3.31 9.54
CA LEU A 146 -1.79 3.27 10.84
C LEU A 146 -0.78 3.15 12.01
N PRO A 147 0.24 4.02 12.10
CA PRO A 147 1.26 3.91 13.16
C PRO A 147 0.66 3.96 14.57
N HIS A 148 -0.42 4.71 14.79
CA HIS A 148 -1.14 4.80 16.06
C HIS A 148 -1.67 3.45 16.59
N ARG A 149 -1.84 2.44 15.73
CA ARG A 149 -2.25 1.09 16.15
C ARG A 149 -1.09 0.23 16.64
N PHE A 150 0.13 0.57 16.25
CA PHE A 150 1.33 -0.24 16.49
C PHE A 150 2.25 0.38 17.54
N PHE A 151 2.12 1.69 17.75
CA PHE A 151 3.02 2.52 18.53
C PHE A 151 2.23 3.51 19.43
N PRO A 152 1.39 3.01 20.35
CA PRO A 152 0.57 3.87 21.21
C PRO A 152 1.40 4.75 22.17
N ASP A 153 2.63 4.33 22.48
CA ASP A 153 3.52 5.00 23.43
C ASP A 153 4.52 5.96 22.75
N HIS A 154 4.50 6.06 21.41
CA HIS A 154 5.35 6.96 20.64
C HIS A 154 4.60 8.24 20.27
N GLU A 155 5.31 9.37 20.18
CA GLU A 155 4.74 10.65 19.75
C GLU A 155 4.88 10.86 18.23
N TYR A 156 5.93 10.31 17.62
CA TYR A 156 6.21 10.46 16.20
C TYR A 156 6.66 9.14 15.57
N SER A 157 6.37 8.99 14.28
CA SER A 157 6.71 7.82 13.49
C SER A 157 7.41 8.23 12.19
N ILE A 158 8.43 7.47 11.83
CA ILE A 158 9.20 7.61 10.58
C ILE A 158 9.13 6.26 9.88
N TYR A 159 8.27 6.16 8.88
CA TYR A 159 8.19 4.97 8.04
C TYR A 159 9.21 5.05 6.90
N ILE A 160 9.91 3.94 6.65
CA ILE A 160 10.89 3.79 5.58
C ILE A 160 10.58 2.50 4.82
N ASP A 161 10.31 2.60 3.51
CA ASP A 161 10.12 1.41 2.66
C ASP A 161 11.41 0.56 2.62
N GLY A 162 11.27 -0.76 2.53
CA GLY A 162 12.40 -1.70 2.45
C GLY A 162 13.35 -1.44 1.26
N SER A 163 12.91 -0.67 0.25
CA SER A 163 13.75 -0.23 -0.84
C SER A 163 14.75 0.87 -0.45
N VAL A 164 14.57 1.55 0.69
CA VAL A 164 15.36 2.73 1.10
C VAL A 164 16.40 2.36 2.17
N SER A 165 17.61 2.92 2.04
CA SER A 165 18.65 2.85 3.08
C SER A 165 18.82 4.20 3.76
N ILE A 166 18.88 4.20 5.09
CA ILE A 166 19.35 5.36 5.85
C ILE A 166 20.87 5.46 5.67
N LYS A 167 21.37 6.64 5.29
CA LYS A 167 22.80 6.90 5.09
C LYS A 167 23.40 7.89 6.09
N ARG A 168 22.55 8.62 6.80
CA ARG A 168 22.92 9.64 7.79
C ARG A 168 22.09 9.45 9.05
N THR A 169 22.65 9.83 10.18
CA THR A 169 22.04 9.69 11.51
C THR A 169 21.09 10.85 11.86
N ASP A 170 21.03 11.90 11.03
CA ASP A 170 20.22 13.10 11.25
C ASP A 170 18.73 12.95 10.88
N ILE A 171 18.26 11.74 10.56
CA ILE A 171 16.86 11.50 10.18
C ILE A 171 15.87 11.93 11.26
N ARG A 172 16.28 11.82 12.53
CA ARG A 172 15.51 12.29 13.69
C ARG A 172 15.24 13.78 13.61
N ASP A 173 16.30 14.56 13.52
CA ASP A 173 16.23 16.02 13.52
C ASP A 173 15.56 16.53 12.25
N PHE A 174 15.82 15.86 11.12
CA PHE A 174 15.13 16.11 9.87
C PHE A 174 13.61 15.91 10.01
N ALA A 175 13.15 14.79 10.58
CA ALA A 175 11.73 14.54 10.79
C ALA A 175 11.10 15.59 11.73
N LEU A 176 11.74 15.87 12.87
CA LEU A 176 11.24 16.83 13.85
C LEU A 176 11.12 18.25 13.28
N SER A 177 12.08 18.68 12.46
CA SER A 177 12.03 20.01 11.83
C SER A 177 10.77 20.25 10.98
N HIS A 178 10.14 19.17 10.49
CA HIS A 178 8.90 19.22 9.72
C HIS A 178 7.66 18.96 10.58
N LEU A 179 7.74 17.99 11.50
CA LEU A 179 6.60 17.59 12.34
C LEU A 179 6.26 18.62 13.44
N VAL A 180 7.16 19.56 13.74
CA VAL A 180 6.85 20.72 14.61
C VAL A 180 5.77 21.62 14.00
N LYS A 181 5.66 21.67 12.66
CA LYS A 181 4.71 22.54 11.95
C LYS A 181 3.52 21.77 11.37
N HIS A 182 3.70 20.46 11.17
CA HIS A 182 2.76 19.62 10.43
C HIS A 182 2.49 18.30 11.15
N ASN A 183 1.25 17.79 11.03
CA ASN A 183 0.91 16.47 11.58
C ASN A 183 1.58 15.32 10.83
N TRP A 184 1.97 15.53 9.57
CA TRP A 184 2.68 14.57 8.76
C TRP A 184 3.50 15.28 7.68
N ALA A 185 4.51 14.60 7.15
CA ALA A 185 5.28 15.05 6.01
C ALA A 185 5.67 13.89 5.08
N ALA A 186 5.71 14.17 3.78
CA ALA A 186 6.19 13.24 2.76
C ALA A 186 6.84 13.99 1.60
N PHE A 187 7.72 13.32 0.86
CA PHE A 187 8.36 13.91 -0.33
C PHE A 187 7.33 14.11 -1.43
N SER A 188 7.39 15.25 -2.12
CA SER A 188 6.55 15.47 -3.30
C SER A 188 6.97 14.53 -4.44
N HIS A 189 5.98 14.04 -5.17
CA HIS A 189 6.20 13.18 -6.32
C HIS A 189 6.92 13.94 -7.44
N SER A 190 8.02 13.39 -7.94
CA SER A 190 8.91 14.09 -8.87
C SER A 190 8.36 14.30 -10.27
N SER A 191 7.60 13.33 -10.79
CA SER A 191 7.17 13.37 -12.19
C SER A 191 5.74 13.84 -12.43
N ARG A 192 4.83 13.72 -11.44
CA ARG A 192 3.39 13.93 -11.61
C ARG A 192 2.83 14.58 -10.35
N ASN A 193 1.80 15.40 -10.51
CA ASN A 193 1.10 16.05 -9.39
C ASN A 193 -0.41 15.80 -9.40
N CYS A 194 -0.89 14.87 -10.23
CA CYS A 194 -2.30 14.66 -10.47
C CYS A 194 -2.64 13.17 -10.40
N ILE A 195 -3.60 12.79 -9.54
CA ILE A 195 -4.05 11.39 -9.41
C ILE A 195 -4.64 10.82 -10.71
N TYR A 196 -5.18 11.68 -11.58
CA TYR A 196 -5.76 11.29 -12.86
C TYR A 196 -4.67 10.92 -13.88
N GLU A 197 -3.54 11.62 -13.86
CA GLU A 197 -2.36 11.28 -14.68
C GLU A 197 -1.61 10.07 -14.10
N GLU A 198 -1.54 9.96 -12.77
CA GLU A 198 -0.94 8.81 -12.07
C GLU A 198 -1.66 7.50 -12.42
N LEU A 199 -2.99 7.54 -12.62
CA LEU A 199 -3.78 6.39 -13.05
C LEU A 199 -3.22 5.77 -14.34
N GLU A 200 -3.03 6.58 -15.38
CA GLU A 200 -2.56 6.11 -16.68
C GLU A 200 -1.14 5.53 -16.55
N ALA A 201 -0.27 6.21 -15.80
CA ALA A 201 1.08 5.74 -15.50
C ALA A 201 1.10 4.39 -14.73
N CYS A 202 0.12 4.17 -13.84
CA CYS A 202 -0.04 2.92 -13.09
C CYS A 202 -0.59 1.78 -13.96
N ILE A 203 -1.52 2.08 -14.87
CA ILE A 203 -2.07 1.12 -15.84
C ILE A 203 -0.97 0.66 -16.79
N GLU A 204 -0.21 1.59 -17.36
CA GLU A 204 0.92 1.31 -18.26
C GLU A 204 1.96 0.41 -17.60
N ARG A 205 2.28 0.68 -16.32
CA ARG A 205 3.22 -0.11 -15.52
C ARG A 205 2.61 -1.38 -14.91
N GLN A 206 1.35 -1.68 -15.22
CA GLN A 206 0.61 -2.85 -14.71
C GLN A 206 0.71 -3.01 -13.18
N LYS A 207 0.50 -1.90 -12.45
CA LYS A 207 0.64 -1.86 -10.98
C LYS A 207 -0.51 -2.55 -10.25
N ASP A 208 -1.68 -2.65 -10.85
CA ASP A 208 -2.87 -3.33 -10.32
C ASP A 208 -3.87 -3.61 -11.46
N ASP A 209 -5.05 -4.16 -11.13
CA ASP A 209 -6.17 -4.35 -12.05
C ASP A 209 -6.71 -3.00 -12.59
N PRO A 210 -6.65 -2.76 -13.92
CA PRO A 210 -7.10 -1.51 -14.51
C PRO A 210 -8.57 -1.17 -14.27
N VAL A 211 -9.44 -2.18 -14.14
CA VAL A 211 -10.88 -1.97 -13.90
C VAL A 211 -11.08 -1.39 -12.50
N THR A 212 -10.41 -1.97 -11.50
CA THR A 212 -10.44 -1.52 -10.11
C THR A 212 -9.85 -0.12 -9.96
N MET A 213 -8.70 0.16 -10.59
CA MET A 213 -8.09 1.49 -10.52
C MET A 213 -8.97 2.58 -11.16
N ARG A 214 -9.54 2.33 -12.34
CA ARG A 214 -10.47 3.27 -13.00
C ARG A 214 -11.72 3.52 -12.17
N ARG A 215 -12.28 2.47 -11.55
CA ARG A 215 -13.43 2.62 -10.64
C ARG A 215 -13.11 3.51 -9.46
N GLN A 216 -11.91 3.36 -8.86
CA GLN A 216 -11.47 4.19 -7.74
C GLN A 216 -11.32 5.66 -8.13
N ILE A 217 -10.64 5.95 -9.24
CA ILE A 217 -10.44 7.33 -9.71
C ILE A 217 -11.75 7.98 -10.13
N LYS A 218 -12.68 7.24 -10.76
CA LYS A 218 -14.04 7.73 -11.05
C LYS A 218 -14.80 8.06 -9.77
N HIS A 219 -14.60 7.30 -8.69
CA HIS A 219 -15.19 7.63 -7.40
C HIS A 219 -14.60 8.94 -6.84
N TYR A 220 -13.27 9.12 -6.83
CA TYR A 220 -12.65 10.36 -6.37
C TYR A 220 -13.08 11.58 -7.18
N ARG A 221 -13.21 11.46 -8.51
CA ARG A 221 -13.72 12.54 -9.36
C ARG A 221 -15.16 12.92 -9.00
N ARG A 222 -16.02 11.94 -8.71
CA ARG A 222 -17.40 12.19 -8.24
C ARG A 222 -17.45 12.85 -6.86
N MET A 223 -16.47 12.58 -6.01
CA MET A 223 -16.32 13.25 -4.71
C MET A 223 -15.73 14.67 -4.82
N GLY A 224 -15.42 15.14 -6.04
CA GLY A 224 -14.88 16.47 -6.27
C GLY A 224 -13.38 16.60 -6.00
N HIS A 225 -12.61 15.50 -6.03
CA HIS A 225 -11.16 15.58 -5.85
C HIS A 225 -10.52 16.44 -6.96
N PRO A 226 -9.78 17.50 -6.61
CA PRO A 226 -9.22 18.42 -7.59
C PRO A 226 -8.14 17.77 -8.47
N GLU A 227 -7.97 18.32 -9.67
CA GLU A 227 -6.82 18.01 -10.51
C GLU A 227 -5.57 18.73 -10.00
N LYS A 228 -4.38 18.18 -10.31
CA LYS A 228 -3.07 18.78 -9.99
C LYS A 228 -2.89 19.14 -8.52
N TYR A 229 -3.49 18.35 -7.64
CA TYR A 229 -3.51 18.61 -6.21
C TYR A 229 -2.18 18.38 -5.48
N GLY A 230 -1.22 17.79 -6.17
CA GLY A 230 -0.02 17.23 -5.59
C GLY A 230 -0.14 15.72 -5.43
N LEU A 231 1.01 15.07 -5.48
CA LEU A 231 1.20 13.66 -5.18
C LEU A 231 2.44 13.52 -4.30
N THR A 232 2.53 12.43 -3.57
CA THR A 232 3.65 12.14 -2.68
C THR A 232 4.39 10.88 -3.07
N GLU A 233 5.72 10.93 -2.96
CA GLU A 233 6.57 9.76 -2.85
C GLU A 233 6.50 9.25 -1.43
N ASN A 234 5.73 8.19 -1.22
CA ASN A 234 5.50 7.65 0.10
C ASN A 234 6.61 6.71 0.58
N THR A 235 7.77 6.62 -0.08
CA THR A 235 8.86 5.72 0.31
C THR A 235 9.47 6.07 1.66
N ILE A 236 9.35 7.33 2.06
CA ILE A 236 9.62 7.82 3.42
C ILE A 236 8.41 8.63 3.85
N PHE A 237 7.88 8.37 5.05
CA PHE A 237 6.70 9.04 5.58
C PHE A 237 6.89 9.40 7.05
N PHE A 238 6.72 10.67 7.38
CA PHE A 238 6.85 11.21 8.73
C PHE A 238 5.45 11.53 9.27
N ALA A 239 5.15 11.16 10.50
CA ALA A 239 3.86 11.51 11.11
C ALA A 239 3.94 11.68 12.62
N ALA A 240 3.26 12.69 13.15
CA ALA A 240 2.86 12.74 14.54
C ALA A 240 1.80 11.66 14.79
N ILE A 241 2.03 10.83 15.80
CA ILE A 241 1.09 9.80 16.22
C ILE A 241 0.01 10.49 17.05
N THR A 242 -1.05 10.87 16.36
CA THR A 242 -2.27 11.41 16.97
C THR A 242 -3.29 10.29 17.11
N SER A 243 -4.08 10.32 18.19
CA SER A 243 -5.15 9.36 18.46
C SER A 243 -6.13 9.22 17.26
N PRO A 244 -6.95 8.16 17.17
CA PRO A 244 -7.61 7.70 15.92
C PRO A 244 -8.50 8.71 15.17
N THR A 245 -8.79 9.87 15.76
CA THR A 245 -9.64 10.93 15.22
C THR A 245 -9.00 11.76 14.10
N SER A 246 -7.71 11.60 13.79
CA SER A 246 -7.02 12.47 12.82
C SER A 246 -6.79 11.87 11.43
N PHE A 247 -7.24 10.62 11.18
CA PHE A 247 -7.10 9.95 9.87
C PHE A 247 -8.24 10.22 8.88
N ASP A 248 -9.06 11.24 9.12
CA ASP A 248 -10.10 11.69 8.17
C ASP A 248 -9.51 12.09 6.81
N PHE A 249 -8.21 12.41 6.73
CA PHE A 249 -7.55 12.85 5.49
C PHE A 249 -7.54 11.81 4.35
N LEU A 250 -7.33 10.52 4.65
CA LEU A 250 -7.36 9.46 3.63
C LEU A 250 -8.80 9.14 3.17
N ASN A 251 -9.79 9.35 4.04
CA ASN A 251 -11.20 9.12 3.73
C ASN A 251 -11.89 10.36 3.12
N SER A 252 -11.36 11.57 3.33
CA SER A 252 -11.94 12.83 2.85
C SER A 252 -11.33 13.36 1.55
N GLY A 253 -10.53 12.55 0.84
CA GLY A 253 -10.01 12.90 -0.47
C GLY A 253 -8.94 14.01 -0.49
N GLY A 254 -8.10 14.09 0.54
CA GLY A 254 -6.95 15.01 0.58
C GLY A 254 -7.34 16.50 0.61
N ARG A 255 -7.04 17.21 1.70
CA ARG A 255 -7.04 18.70 1.73
C ARG A 255 -5.62 19.29 1.48
N SER A 256 -5.54 20.47 0.88
CA SER A 256 -4.44 21.07 0.08
C SER A 256 -2.96 20.80 0.46
N CYS A 257 -2.12 20.60 -0.56
CA CYS A 257 -0.66 20.61 -0.52
C CYS A 257 -0.06 21.99 -0.89
N ASN A 258 -0.69 23.12 -0.54
CA ASN A 258 -0.10 24.44 -0.82
C ASN A 258 0.81 24.91 0.33
N GLY A 259 2.05 24.39 0.32
CA GLY A 259 3.18 24.95 1.05
C GLY A 259 4.29 25.33 0.07
N THR A 260 4.19 26.49 -0.57
CA THR A 260 5.31 27.05 -1.35
C THR A 260 6.33 27.66 -0.39
N ALA A 261 7.40 26.93 -0.08
CA ALA A 261 8.64 27.54 0.38
C ALA A 261 9.45 27.94 -0.86
N ASN A 262 9.39 29.23 -1.20
CA ASN A 262 10.36 29.86 -2.10
C ASN A 262 11.70 29.91 -1.35
N ALA A 263 12.71 29.24 -1.89
CA ALA A 263 14.09 29.55 -1.54
C ALA A 263 14.49 30.74 -2.41
N THR A 264 14.63 31.90 -1.79
CA THR A 264 15.28 33.07 -2.37
C THR A 264 16.78 32.82 -2.47
N SER A 265 17.29 33.10 -3.68
CA SER A 265 18.69 33.26 -4.13
C SER A 265 19.67 32.13 -3.84
#